data_AF-A0A1G3BV22-F1
#
_entry.id   AF-A0A1G3BV22-F1
#
_cell.length_a   1.000
_cell.length_b   1.000
_cell.length_c   1.000
_cell.angle_alpha   90.00
_cell.angle_beta   90.00
_cell.angle_gamma   90.00
#
_symmetry.space_group_name_H-M   'P 1'
#
loop_
_entity.id
_entity.type
_entity.pdbx_description
1 polymer ?
#
loop_
_entity_poly.entity_id
_entity_poly.type
_entity_poly.pdbx_seq_one_letter_code
_entity_poly.pdbx_strand_id
1 'polypeptide(L)'
;MKFNCSGCGACCKRVGKAISYLKELNFPYKAKKDGSCEMLDEDNKCKVYDNRPEVCSIDRMYEKVYKEEFKSKKEFYLHEAKQCNIFVSNDKLDKKYLIDLKPYQ
;
A
#
# COMPACT_ATOMS: atom_id res chain seq x y z
N MET A 1 -7.80 -13.42 7.17
CA MET A 1 -8.20 -12.04 6.79
C MET A 1 -7.29 -11.56 5.68
N LYS A 2 -7.83 -10.88 4.67
CA LYS A 2 -7.07 -10.28 3.56
C LYS A 2 -7.26 -8.75 3.58
N PHE A 3 -6.25 -8.01 3.19
CA PHE A 3 -6.36 -6.56 3.05
C PHE A 3 -7.10 -6.21 1.75
N ASN A 4 -8.14 -5.37 1.85
CA ASN A 4 -9.03 -5.03 0.73
C ASN A 4 -8.56 -3.77 0.03
N CYS A 5 -7.44 -3.86 -0.70
CA CYS A 5 -6.94 -2.73 -1.48
C CYS A 5 -7.96 -2.31 -2.56
N SER A 6 -8.28 -1.02 -2.64
CA SER A 6 -9.24 -0.47 -3.62
C SER A 6 -8.66 -0.24 -5.02
N GLY A 7 -7.37 -0.47 -5.23
CA GLY A 7 -6.72 -0.28 -6.53
C GLY A 7 -6.71 1.17 -7.00
N CYS A 8 -6.59 2.11 -6.06
CA CYS A 8 -6.64 3.56 -6.31
C CYS A 8 -5.30 4.18 -6.77
N GLY A 9 -4.19 3.43 -6.67
CA GLY A 9 -2.85 3.90 -7.06
C GLY A 9 -2.17 4.87 -6.08
N ALA A 10 -2.84 5.27 -4.99
CA ALA A 10 -2.29 6.28 -4.07
C ALA A 10 -0.99 5.83 -3.36
N CYS A 11 -0.88 4.56 -2.97
CA CYS A 11 0.37 4.02 -2.42
C CYS A 11 1.48 3.93 -3.50
N CYS A 12 1.11 3.62 -4.75
CA CYS A 12 2.05 3.57 -5.88
C CYS A 12 2.67 4.94 -6.16
N LYS A 13 1.96 6.05 -5.94
CA LYS A 13 2.50 7.43 -6.03
C LYS A 13 3.56 7.75 -4.97
N ARG A 14 3.68 6.91 -3.94
CA ARG A 14 4.53 7.14 -2.76
C ARG A 14 5.61 6.06 -2.62
N VAL A 15 5.83 5.22 -3.65
CA VAL A 15 6.69 4.04 -3.54
C VAL A 15 8.14 4.39 -3.22
N GLY A 16 8.63 5.54 -3.69
CA GLY A 16 9.99 6.01 -3.40
C GLY A 16 10.26 6.15 -1.90
N LYS A 17 9.26 6.55 -1.11
CA LYS A 17 9.36 6.53 0.36
C LYS A 17 9.32 5.11 0.90
N ALA A 18 8.37 4.29 0.44
CA ALA A 18 8.21 2.91 0.91
C ALA A 18 9.50 2.09 0.77
N ILE A 19 10.15 2.11 -0.41
CA ILE A 19 11.39 1.36 -0.66
C ILE A 19 12.60 1.89 0.13
N SER A 20 12.54 3.16 0.59
CA SER A 20 13.62 3.72 1.41
C SER A 20 13.63 3.19 2.84
N TYR A 21 12.46 2.80 3.37
CA TYR A 21 12.29 2.24 4.71
C TYR A 21 12.19 0.72 4.71
N LEU A 22 11.57 0.12 3.68
CA LEU A 22 11.31 -1.32 3.59
C LEU A 22 12.43 -2.06 2.84
N LYS A 23 13.69 -1.83 3.23
CA LYS A 23 14.87 -2.35 2.51
C LYS A 23 14.97 -3.88 2.48
N GLU A 24 14.32 -4.55 3.44
CA GLU A 24 14.30 -6.01 3.58
C GLU A 24 13.28 -6.71 2.68
N LEU A 25 12.36 -5.94 2.08
CA LEU A 25 11.31 -6.47 1.23
C LEU A 25 11.70 -6.36 -0.24
N ASN A 26 11.43 -7.42 -0.99
CA ASN A 26 11.69 -7.40 -2.42
C ASN A 26 10.84 -6.33 -3.13
N PHE A 27 11.49 -5.54 -3.99
CA PHE A 27 10.87 -4.62 -4.93
C PHE A 27 11.71 -4.54 -6.21
N PRO A 28 11.35 -5.26 -7.28
CA PRO A 28 12.17 -5.38 -8.49
C PRO A 28 11.99 -4.19 -9.45
N TYR A 29 11.21 -3.17 -9.06
CA TYR A 29 10.88 -2.01 -9.87
C TYR A 29 11.58 -0.76 -9.35
N LYS A 30 11.45 0.35 -10.08
CA LYS A 30 12.03 1.64 -9.73
C LYS A 30 10.96 2.66 -9.36
N ALA A 31 11.34 3.55 -8.45
CA ALA A 31 10.64 4.81 -8.28
C ALA A 31 11.07 5.80 -9.39
N LYS A 32 10.11 6.50 -9.98
CA LYS A 32 10.31 7.66 -10.85
C LYS A 32 10.86 8.83 -10.02
N LYS A 33 11.31 9.89 -10.69
CA LYS A 33 11.87 11.10 -10.04
C LYS A 33 10.88 11.77 -9.07
N ASP A 34 9.58 11.66 -9.31
CA ASP A 34 8.52 12.18 -8.44
C ASP A 34 8.17 11.27 -7.25
N GLY A 35 8.83 10.11 -7.13
CA GLY A 35 8.59 9.11 -6.10
C GLY A 35 7.49 8.10 -6.42
N SER A 36 6.81 8.21 -7.57
CA SER A 36 5.82 7.24 -8.01
C SER A 36 6.45 5.97 -8.60
N CYS A 37 5.74 4.85 -8.59
CA CYS A 37 6.21 3.59 -9.16
C CYS A 37 6.25 3.63 -10.69
N GLU A 38 7.29 3.07 -11.32
CA GLU A 38 7.35 2.94 -12.78
C GLU A 38 6.22 2.07 -13.37
N MET A 39 5.65 1.16 -12.56
CA MET A 39 4.53 0.30 -12.95
C MET A 39 3.15 0.95 -12.76
N LEU A 40 3.09 2.22 -12.34
CA LEU A 40 1.85 3.01 -12.29
C LEU A 40 1.60 3.68 -13.66
N ASP A 41 0.46 3.40 -14.26
CA ASP A 41 0.01 4.02 -15.52
C ASP A 41 -0.71 5.37 -15.31
N GLU A 42 -1.09 6.02 -16.42
CA GLU A 42 -1.82 7.29 -16.40
C GLU A 42 -3.20 7.21 -15.72
N ASP A 43 -3.83 6.04 -15.68
CA ASP A 43 -5.16 5.82 -15.08
C ASP A 43 -5.10 5.48 -13.58
N ASN A 44 -3.93 5.63 -12.96
CA ASN A 44 -3.64 5.23 -11.58
C ASN A 44 -3.82 3.71 -11.32
N LYS A 45 -3.63 2.88 -12.34
CA LYS A 45 -3.63 1.42 -12.23
C LYS A 45 -2.21 0.88 -12.23
N CYS A 46 -2.04 -0.20 -11.47
CA CYS A 46 -0.77 -0.90 -11.38
C CYS A 46 -0.73 -1.98 -12.46
N LYS A 47 0.22 -1.89 -13.38
CA LYS A 47 0.37 -2.84 -14.50
C LYS A 47 0.68 -4.28 -14.06
N VAL A 48 1.07 -4.47 -12.80
CA VAL A 48 1.41 -5.76 -12.19
C VAL A 48 0.61 -6.02 -10.92
N TYR A 49 -0.64 -5.53 -10.85
CA TYR A 49 -1.46 -5.57 -9.65
C TYR A 49 -1.61 -6.98 -9.04
N ASP A 50 -1.75 -8.00 -9.88
CA ASP A 50 -1.92 -9.39 -9.44
C ASP A 50 -0.61 -10.03 -8.98
N ASN A 51 0.52 -9.56 -9.53
CA ASN A 51 1.87 -10.04 -9.23
C ASN A 51 2.68 -9.00 -8.43
N ARG A 52 2.01 -8.33 -7.48
CA ARG A 52 2.63 -7.27 -6.69
C ARG A 52 3.79 -7.80 -5.84
N PRO A 53 4.90 -7.04 -5.76
CA PRO A 53 6.07 -7.42 -4.98
C PRO A 53 5.81 -7.24 -3.48
N GLU A 54 6.76 -7.64 -2.64
CA GLU A 54 6.59 -7.68 -1.17
C GLU A 54 6.34 -6.29 -0.58
N VAL A 55 7.06 -5.26 -1.07
CA VAL A 55 6.82 -3.84 -0.71
C VAL A 55 5.41 -3.35 -1.09
N CYS A 56 4.63 -4.10 -1.86
CA CYS A 56 3.26 -3.73 -2.24
C CYS A 56 2.21 -4.63 -1.56
N SER A 57 2.62 -5.53 -0.67
CA SER A 57 1.76 -6.50 0.00
C SER A 57 1.73 -6.23 1.50
N ILE A 58 0.61 -5.70 1.99
CA ILE A 58 0.35 -5.47 3.42
C ILE A 58 0.54 -6.76 4.23
N ASP A 59 0.11 -7.89 3.68
CA ASP A 59 0.35 -9.22 4.26
C ASP A 59 1.85 -9.47 4.48
N ARG A 60 2.69 -9.26 3.46
CA ARG A 60 4.14 -9.52 3.56
C ARG A 60 4.86 -8.50 4.43
N MET A 61 4.45 -7.23 4.39
CA MET A 61 4.97 -6.19 5.28
C MET A 61 4.76 -6.55 6.75
N TYR A 62 3.56 -7.02 7.12
CA TYR A 62 3.29 -7.47 8.48
C TYR A 62 4.23 -8.59 8.88
N GLU A 63 4.25 -9.69 8.13
CA GLU A 63 4.98 -10.90 8.52
C GLU A 63 6.49 -10.68 8.63
N LYS A 64 7.07 -9.79 7.80
CA LYS A 64 8.53 -9.61 7.71
C LYS A 64 9.06 -8.39 8.46
N VAL A 65 8.27 -7.32 8.61
CA VAL A 65 8.76 -6.04 9.16
C VAL A 65 8.00 -5.65 10.41
N TYR A 66 6.67 -5.72 10.39
CA TYR A 66 5.84 -5.09 11.42
C TYR A 66 5.24 -6.05 12.46
N LYS A 67 5.59 -7.34 12.41
CA LYS A 67 5.04 -8.36 13.31
C LYS A 67 5.35 -8.10 14.78
N GLU A 68 6.55 -7.59 15.06
CA GLU A 68 6.98 -7.29 16.43
C GLU A 68 6.47 -5.93 16.93
N GLU A 69 6.11 -5.01 16.02
CA GLU A 69 5.60 -3.67 16.34
C GLU A 69 4.09 -3.67 16.63
N PHE A 70 3.33 -4.56 15.99
CA PHE A 70 1.87 -4.63 16.10
C PHE A 70 1.42 -5.90 16.81
N LYS A 71 0.48 -5.79 17.77
CA LYS A 71 0.02 -6.93 18.57
C LYS A 71 -0.69 -7.99 17.73
N SER A 72 -1.22 -7.60 16.58
CA SER A 72 -1.86 -8.53 15.64
C SER A 72 -1.88 -8.01 14.21
N LYS A 73 -2.04 -8.93 13.26
CA LYS A 73 -2.31 -8.63 11.85
C LYS A 73 -3.56 -7.75 11.66
N LYS A 74 -4.57 -7.91 12.52
CA LYS A 74 -5.81 -7.10 12.51
C LYS A 74 -5.52 -5.64 12.82
N GLU A 75 -4.73 -5.39 13.86
CA GLU A 75 -4.31 -4.04 14.25
C GLU A 75 -3.51 -3.34 13.14
N PHE A 76 -2.54 -4.06 12.55
CA PHE A 76 -1.78 -3.54 11.41
C PHE A 76 -2.68 -3.23 10.21
N TYR A 77 -3.68 -4.06 9.92
CA TYR A 77 -4.57 -3.83 8.78
C TYR A 77 -5.48 -2.63 9.00
N LEU A 78 -5.94 -2.43 10.24
CA LEU A 78 -6.68 -1.23 10.61
C LEU A 78 -5.81 0.03 10.46
N HIS A 79 -4.53 -0.04 10.86
CA HIS A 79 -3.57 1.04 10.63
C HIS A 79 -3.43 1.34 9.13
N GLU A 80 -3.11 0.34 8.32
CA GLU A 80 -2.92 0.51 6.87
C GLU A 80 -4.19 0.95 6.14
N ALA A 81 -5.37 0.51 6.58
CA ALA A 81 -6.64 0.95 6.02
C ALA A 81 -6.91 2.44 6.31
N LYS A 82 -6.59 2.91 7.52
CA LYS A 82 -6.65 4.35 7.86
C LYS A 82 -5.67 5.17 7.02
N GLN A 83 -4.44 4.67 6.84
CA GLN A 83 -3.44 5.32 5.99
C GLN A 83 -3.90 5.39 4.52
N CYS A 84 -4.53 4.33 4.00
CA CYS A 84 -5.13 4.35 2.67
C CYS A 84 -6.18 5.46 2.53
N ASN A 85 -7.06 5.63 3.51
CA ASN A 85 -8.10 6.66 3.49
C ASN A 85 -7.53 8.09 3.55
N ILE A 86 -6.45 8.28 4.31
CA ILE A 86 -5.69 9.53 4.33
C ILE A 86 -5.10 9.81 2.94
N PHE A 87 -4.48 8.82 2.29
CA PHE A 87 -3.91 9.01 0.95
C PHE A 87 -4.97 9.29 -0.11
N VAL A 88 -6.09 8.58 -0.09
CA VAL A 88 -7.24 8.83 -0.99
C VAL A 88 -7.73 10.27 -0.83
N SER A 89 -7.85 10.75 0.40
CA SER A 89 -8.30 12.12 0.69
C SER A 89 -7.29 13.18 0.26
N ASN A 90 -6.00 12.97 0.57
CA ASN A 90 -4.92 13.89 0.19
C ASN A 90 -4.76 14.02 -1.33
N ASP A 91 -4.92 12.90 -2.05
CA ASP A 91 -4.87 12.86 -3.51
C ASP A 91 -6.19 13.30 -4.17
N LYS A 92 -7.20 13.66 -3.37
CA LYS A 92 -8.55 14.05 -3.83
C LYS A 92 -9.17 13.02 -4.77
N LEU A 93 -8.93 11.74 -4.50
CA LEU A 93 -9.50 10.64 -5.27
C LEU A 93 -10.98 10.45 -4.95
N ASP A 94 -11.70 9.79 -5.86
CA ASP A 94 -13.09 9.41 -5.68
C ASP A 94 -13.29 8.63 -4.37
N LYS A 95 -14.35 8.97 -3.63
CA LYS A 95 -14.69 8.35 -2.34
C LYS A 95 -14.93 6.84 -2.45
N LYS A 96 -15.23 6.30 -3.64
CA LYS A 96 -15.32 4.85 -3.89
C LYS A 96 -14.04 4.09 -3.56
N TYR A 97 -12.90 4.80 -3.50
CA TYR A 97 -11.61 4.21 -3.15
C TYR A 97 -11.33 4.14 -1.65
N LEU A 98 -12.20 4.73 -0.80
CA LEU A 98 -12.09 4.61 0.64
C LEU A 98 -12.27 3.15 1.08
N ILE A 99 -11.42 2.70 1.99
CA ILE A 99 -11.46 1.38 2.60
C ILE A 99 -12.47 1.40 3.74
N ASP A 100 -13.40 0.44 3.73
CA ASP A 100 -14.25 0.15 4.88
C ASP A 100 -13.38 -0.39 6.03
N LEU A 101 -13.47 0.26 7.19
CA LEU A 101 -12.68 -0.08 8.36
C LEU A 101 -13.33 -1.19 9.20
N LYS A 102 -14.64 -1.44 9.05
CA LYS A 102 -15.39 -2.40 9.87
C LYS A 102 -14.79 -3.82 9.87
N PRO A 103 -14.26 -4.36 8.76
CA PRO A 103 -13.62 -5.68 8.78
C PRO A 103 -12.38 -5.77 9.68
N TYR A 104 -11.80 -4.63 10.06
CA TYR A 104 -10.56 -4.51 10.83
C TYR A 104 -10.78 -3.99 12.26
N GLN A 105 -12.02 -3.67 12.66
CA GLN A 105 -12.41 -3.27 14.02
C GLN A 105 -12.86 -4.49 14.82
#